data_AF-A0A1W9TUF6-F1
#
_entry.id   AF-A0A1W9TUF6-F1
#
_cell.length_a   1.000
_cell.length_b   1.000
_cell.length_c   1.000
_cell.angle_alpha   90.00
_cell.angle_beta   90.00
_cell.angle_gamma   90.00
#
_symmetry.space_group_name_H-M   'P 1'
#
loop_
_entity.id
_entity.type
_entity.pdbx_description
1 polymer ?
#
loop_
_entity_poly.entity_id
_entity_poly.type
_entity_poly.pdbx_seq_one_letter_code
_entity_poly.pdbx_strand_id
1 'polypeptide(L)'
;MNVIQIDTEKNKLLDYLALEKSSRYSLLAIKKILDKVISFNDFNIFSAFVTDLIPEYLSCLNQFDPFGVNPFITEGIIKQLDEVIQSELFKEYDDGLKKVRTAMKNQVQELKNILNGSNILSSDGHGLIFPVLEKGSMDNDLGLLDNVAITIKHNNKLNKNEFIVIPSQIELDEKLKNQLEVSWKLAAAIVQDYKKLKNQPLEIIIKFKKKYANYEGYSLGAALTIGFIQTLLQYYETREVISLKNNIALTGGINEKGELISVSGDVIKKKVETVFYSNIEKFILPAEDKNAAKSKLAELNSLYPKRKLEIIAVSSLNDLLDRRRLVDVKKQNLVKWSG
;
A
#
# COMPACT_ATOMS: atom_id res chain seq x y z
N MET A 1 11.17 36.25 -0.37
CA MET A 1 11.37 35.53 0.91
C MET A 1 12.74 35.91 1.43
N ASN A 2 12.95 36.06 2.75
CA ASN A 2 14.26 36.38 3.30
C ASN A 2 14.88 35.18 4.04
N VAL A 3 16.17 35.23 4.35
CA VAL A 3 16.91 34.13 5.00
C VAL A 3 16.33 33.76 6.36
N ILE A 4 15.87 34.74 7.14
CA ILE A 4 15.26 34.55 8.47
C ILE A 4 13.98 33.72 8.40
N GLN A 5 13.18 33.94 7.34
CA GLN A 5 11.96 33.16 7.10
C GLN A 5 12.29 31.70 6.78
N ILE A 6 13.32 31.43 5.97
CA ILE A 6 13.77 30.04 5.70
C ILE A 6 14.21 29.38 7.00
N ASP A 7 14.99 30.05 7.83
CA ASP A 7 15.48 29.49 9.08
C ASP A 7 14.35 29.11 10.03
N THR A 8 13.36 30.00 10.16
CA THR A 8 12.13 29.71 10.93
C THR A 8 11.39 28.49 10.38
N GLU A 9 11.29 28.36 9.06
CA GLU A 9 10.63 27.20 8.45
C GLU A 9 11.45 25.91 8.55
N LYS A 10 12.79 25.98 8.47
CA LYS A 10 13.69 24.83 8.70
C LYS A 10 13.51 24.31 10.13
N ASN A 11 13.48 25.19 11.12
CA ASN A 11 13.27 24.78 12.52
C ASN A 11 11.91 24.09 12.71
N LYS A 12 10.84 24.64 12.12
CA LYS A 12 9.53 23.99 12.11
C LYS A 12 9.54 22.63 11.40
N LEU A 13 10.30 22.51 10.31
CA LEU A 13 10.49 21.23 9.62
C LEU A 13 11.17 20.22 10.54
N LEU A 14 12.23 20.61 11.26
CA LEU A 14 12.93 19.69 12.17
C LEU A 14 12.02 19.21 13.30
N ASP A 15 11.24 20.10 13.91
CA ASP A 15 10.23 19.73 14.90
C ASP A 15 9.18 18.76 14.32
N TYR A 16 8.77 19.01 13.07
CA TYR A 16 7.83 18.14 12.36
C TYR A 16 8.42 16.76 12.08
N LEU A 17 9.66 16.68 11.57
CA LEU A 17 10.34 15.42 11.25
C LEU A 17 10.61 14.57 12.50
N ALA A 18 10.78 15.20 13.66
CA ALA A 18 10.92 14.48 14.93
C ALA A 18 9.63 13.75 15.36
N LEU A 19 8.47 14.19 14.88
CA LEU A 19 7.15 13.66 15.24
C LEU A 19 6.53 12.79 14.13
N GLU A 20 6.77 13.14 12.87
CA GLU A 20 6.21 12.47 11.71
C GLU A 20 6.83 11.08 11.51
N LYS A 21 5.98 10.07 11.32
CA LYS A 21 6.42 8.67 11.15
C LYS A 21 6.40 8.24 9.68
N SER A 22 5.76 9.03 8.83
CA SER A 22 5.70 8.78 7.38
C SER A 22 6.94 9.33 6.68
N SER A 23 7.75 8.44 6.11
CA SER A 23 8.86 8.85 5.24
C SER A 23 8.39 9.60 3.99
N ARG A 24 7.14 9.41 3.55
CA ARG A 24 6.58 10.10 2.37
C ARG A 24 6.18 11.53 2.69
N TYR A 25 5.49 11.76 3.81
CA TYR A 25 5.21 13.13 4.23
C TYR A 25 6.47 13.88 4.64
N SER A 26 7.40 13.21 5.33
CA SER A 26 8.73 13.77 5.61
C SER A 26 9.44 14.17 4.33
N LEU A 27 9.45 13.32 3.30
CA LEU A 27 10.02 13.66 1.99
C LEU A 27 9.40 14.92 1.38
N LEU A 28 8.06 15.00 1.35
CA LEU A 28 7.37 16.15 0.76
C LEU A 28 7.58 17.45 1.57
N ALA A 29 7.68 17.34 2.88
CA ALA A 29 7.98 18.47 3.76
C ALA A 29 9.41 18.98 3.55
N ILE A 30 10.40 18.06 3.48
CA ILE A 30 11.79 18.39 3.14
C ILE A 30 11.84 19.01 1.74
N LYS A 31 11.16 18.41 0.76
CA LYS A 31 11.09 18.91 -0.61
C LYS A 31 10.63 20.37 -0.66
N LYS A 32 9.61 20.74 0.12
CA LYS A 32 9.09 22.12 0.18
C LYS A 32 10.14 23.12 0.65
N ILE A 33 10.96 22.77 1.64
CA ILE A 33 12.06 23.60 2.11
C ILE A 33 13.18 23.66 1.06
N LEU A 34 13.54 22.52 0.47
CA LEU A 34 14.58 22.47 -0.56
C LEU A 34 14.22 23.33 -1.79
N ASP A 35 13.00 23.25 -2.31
CA ASP A 35 12.53 24.09 -3.43
C ASP A 35 12.69 25.59 -3.10
N LYS A 36 12.37 25.95 -1.86
CA LYS A 36 12.51 27.33 -1.36
C LYS A 36 13.96 27.76 -1.28
N VAL A 37 14.84 26.93 -0.74
CA VAL A 37 16.27 27.24 -0.61
C VAL A 37 16.92 27.35 -1.99
N ILE A 38 16.62 26.42 -2.90
CA ILE A 38 17.15 26.44 -4.28
C ILE A 38 16.73 27.71 -5.02
N SER A 39 15.51 28.22 -4.77
CA SER A 39 15.03 29.45 -5.42
C SER A 39 15.83 30.72 -5.09
N PHE A 40 16.66 30.72 -4.05
CA PHE A 40 17.55 31.85 -3.74
C PHE A 40 18.75 31.93 -4.69
N ASN A 41 19.08 30.85 -5.40
CA ASN A 41 20.21 30.76 -6.31
C ASN A 41 21.53 31.24 -5.65
N ASP A 42 21.70 30.95 -4.36
CA ASP A 42 22.89 31.31 -3.57
C ASP A 42 23.47 30.04 -2.95
N PHE A 43 24.73 29.76 -3.30
CA PHE A 43 25.44 28.56 -2.89
C PHE A 43 25.68 28.48 -1.37
N ASN A 44 25.93 29.61 -0.71
CA ASN A 44 26.18 29.65 0.74
C ASN A 44 24.89 29.38 1.51
N ILE A 45 23.79 29.97 1.05
CA ILE A 45 22.45 29.70 1.61
C ILE A 45 22.11 28.22 1.41
N PHE A 46 22.28 27.70 0.19
CA PHE A 46 21.99 26.29 -0.09
C PHE A 46 22.80 25.35 0.80
N SER A 47 24.12 25.55 0.91
CA SER A 47 24.97 24.76 1.80
C SER A 47 24.53 24.84 3.27
N ALA A 48 24.28 26.04 3.80
CA ALA A 48 23.92 26.26 5.20
C ALA A 48 22.58 25.61 5.61
N PHE A 49 21.58 25.66 4.74
CA PHE A 49 20.24 25.15 5.10
C PHE A 49 20.04 23.67 4.78
N VAL A 50 20.78 23.12 3.82
CA VAL A 50 20.54 21.76 3.31
C VAL A 50 21.42 20.70 3.98
N THR A 51 22.63 21.05 4.44
CA THR A 51 23.61 20.08 4.98
C THR A 51 23.01 19.10 6.00
N ASP A 52 22.30 19.62 7.02
CA ASP A 52 21.72 18.77 8.08
C ASP A 52 20.50 17.95 7.62
N LEU A 53 19.91 18.29 6.46
CA LEU A 53 18.71 17.64 5.93
C LEU A 53 19.04 16.49 4.98
N ILE A 54 20.25 16.44 4.39
CA ILE A 54 20.61 15.43 3.38
C ILE A 54 20.50 13.98 3.89
N PRO A 55 20.96 13.63 5.10
CA PRO A 55 20.84 12.25 5.59
C PRO A 55 19.38 11.78 5.64
N GLU A 56 18.50 12.62 6.19
CA GLU A 56 17.07 12.33 6.31
C GLU A 56 16.38 12.35 4.94
N TYR A 57 16.75 13.29 4.06
CA TYR A 57 16.26 13.34 2.68
C TYR A 57 16.58 12.06 1.91
N LEU A 58 17.84 11.59 1.99
CA LEU A 58 18.25 10.34 1.36
C LEU A 58 17.54 9.13 1.97
N SER A 59 17.36 9.09 3.30
CA SER A 59 16.59 8.04 3.99
C SER A 59 15.15 7.97 3.47
N CYS A 60 14.47 9.12 3.43
CA CYS A 60 13.11 9.26 2.93
C CYS A 60 12.99 8.85 1.46
N LEU A 61 13.92 9.29 0.61
CA LEU A 61 13.97 8.95 -0.80
C LEU A 61 14.10 7.43 -1.04
N ASN A 62 14.94 6.75 -0.26
CA ASN A 62 15.12 5.29 -0.38
C ASN A 62 13.86 4.49 -0.05
N GLN A 63 12.93 5.07 0.71
CA GLN A 63 11.67 4.43 1.12
C GLN A 63 10.48 4.85 0.27
N PHE A 64 10.64 5.86 -0.58
CA PHE A 64 9.58 6.40 -1.41
C PHE A 64 9.25 5.46 -2.57
N ASP A 65 7.97 5.11 -2.70
CA ASP A 65 7.46 4.37 -3.84
C ASP A 65 6.67 5.31 -4.77
N PRO A 66 7.08 5.45 -6.05
CA PRO A 66 6.32 6.18 -7.06
C PRO A 66 4.96 5.57 -7.40
N PHE A 67 4.74 4.28 -7.14
CA PHE A 67 3.44 3.64 -7.38
C PHE A 67 2.43 4.08 -6.31
N GLY A 68 1.22 4.43 -6.74
CA GLY A 68 0.15 4.94 -5.89
C GLY A 68 0.02 6.47 -5.88
N VAL A 69 0.89 7.20 -6.57
CA VAL A 69 0.88 8.67 -6.65
C VAL A 69 0.96 9.17 -8.07
N ASN A 70 0.42 10.37 -8.28
CA ASN A 70 0.51 11.05 -9.57
C ASN A 70 2.00 11.21 -9.99
N PRO A 71 2.39 10.80 -11.21
CA PRO A 71 3.76 10.90 -11.70
C PRO A 71 4.40 12.29 -11.56
N PHE A 72 3.61 13.37 -11.65
CA PHE A 72 4.12 14.74 -11.51
C PHE A 72 4.79 14.99 -10.15
N ILE A 73 4.32 14.34 -9.09
CA ILE A 73 4.93 14.44 -7.76
C ILE A 73 6.35 13.88 -7.80
N THR A 74 6.49 12.66 -8.33
CA THR A 74 7.76 11.96 -8.40
C THR A 74 8.74 12.67 -9.36
N GLU A 75 8.26 13.19 -10.49
CA GLU A 75 9.07 14.01 -11.39
C GLU A 75 9.60 15.28 -10.73
N GLY A 76 8.77 15.94 -9.92
CA GLY A 76 9.18 17.10 -9.13
C GLY A 76 10.26 16.76 -8.11
N ILE A 77 10.21 15.58 -7.50
CA ILE A 77 11.26 15.09 -6.58
C ILE A 77 12.55 14.77 -7.36
N ILE A 78 12.44 14.10 -8.51
CA ILE A 78 13.59 13.78 -9.37
C ILE A 78 14.31 15.05 -9.83
N LYS A 79 13.56 16.08 -10.23
CA LYS A 79 14.13 17.38 -10.64
C LYS A 79 14.92 18.01 -9.50
N GLN A 80 14.34 18.08 -8.30
CA GLN A 80 15.03 18.60 -7.12
C GLN A 80 16.28 17.78 -6.80
N LEU A 81 16.21 16.46 -6.89
CA LEU A 81 17.35 15.58 -6.68
C LEU A 81 18.47 15.81 -7.69
N ASP A 82 18.14 16.08 -8.96
CA ASP A 82 19.12 16.46 -9.98
C ASP A 82 19.83 17.79 -9.62
N GLU A 83 19.11 18.78 -9.11
CA GLU A 83 19.69 20.06 -8.64
C GLU A 83 20.60 19.86 -7.41
N VAL A 84 20.21 19.02 -6.45
CA VAL A 84 21.04 18.67 -5.28
C VAL A 84 22.34 17.98 -5.72
N ILE A 85 22.27 17.03 -6.65
CA ILE A 85 23.47 16.32 -7.15
C ILE A 85 24.39 17.28 -7.92
N GLN A 86 23.83 18.19 -8.73
CA GLN A 86 24.60 19.18 -9.50
C GLN A 86 25.33 20.20 -8.63
N SER A 87 24.92 20.39 -7.38
CA SER A 87 25.60 21.32 -6.46
C SER A 87 27.00 20.86 -6.05
N GLU A 88 27.33 19.56 -6.21
CA GLU A 88 28.59 18.93 -5.80
C GLU A 88 28.97 19.09 -4.31
N LEU A 89 28.05 19.59 -3.47
CA LEU A 89 28.28 19.87 -2.05
C LEU A 89 28.34 18.60 -1.19
N PHE A 90 27.58 17.58 -1.57
CA PHE A 90 27.28 16.42 -0.74
C PHE A 90 27.96 15.15 -1.25
N LYS A 91 29.28 15.24 -1.51
CA LYS A 91 30.08 14.15 -2.11
C LYS A 91 29.99 12.83 -1.34
N GLU A 92 29.84 12.89 -0.02
CA GLU A 92 29.69 11.70 0.83
C GLU A 92 28.38 10.93 0.59
N TYR A 93 27.34 11.58 0.03
CA TYR A 93 26.04 10.98 -0.28
C TYR A 93 25.82 10.75 -1.79
N ASP A 94 26.75 11.15 -2.64
CA ASP A 94 26.56 11.25 -4.10
C ASP A 94 26.18 9.91 -4.74
N ASP A 95 26.84 8.81 -4.34
CA ASP A 95 26.50 7.46 -4.80
C ASP A 95 25.07 7.06 -4.42
N GLY A 96 24.66 7.37 -3.18
CA GLY A 96 23.31 7.09 -2.68
C GLY A 96 22.25 7.89 -3.46
N LEU A 97 22.49 9.19 -3.62
CA LEU A 97 21.60 10.10 -4.35
C LEU A 97 21.47 9.69 -5.83
N LYS A 98 22.57 9.37 -6.51
CA LYS A 98 22.58 8.89 -7.91
C LYS A 98 21.86 7.56 -8.08
N LYS A 99 22.05 6.62 -7.14
CA LYS A 99 21.39 5.32 -7.15
C LYS A 99 19.87 5.47 -7.02
N VAL A 100 19.42 6.22 -6.01
CA VAL A 100 18.00 6.53 -5.80
C VAL A 100 17.40 7.22 -7.02
N ARG A 101 18.07 8.26 -7.54
CA ARG A 101 17.61 8.98 -8.74
C ARG A 101 17.35 8.04 -9.90
N THR A 102 18.30 7.13 -10.15
CA THR A 102 18.21 6.16 -11.25
C THR A 102 17.03 5.20 -11.03
N ALA A 103 16.87 4.69 -9.81
CA ALA A 103 15.74 3.83 -9.45
C ALA A 103 14.40 4.55 -9.65
N MET A 104 14.26 5.78 -9.16
CA MET A 104 13.04 6.57 -9.31
C MET A 104 12.73 6.90 -10.78
N LYS A 105 13.74 7.28 -11.58
CA LYS A 105 13.56 7.52 -13.02
C LYS A 105 13.03 6.28 -13.73
N ASN A 106 13.56 5.10 -13.41
CA ASN A 106 13.09 3.83 -13.97
C ASN A 106 11.64 3.52 -13.56
N GLN A 107 11.31 3.65 -12.27
CA GLN A 107 9.97 3.40 -11.75
C GLN A 107 8.91 4.36 -12.32
N VAL A 108 9.23 5.66 -12.44
CA VAL A 108 8.33 6.64 -13.06
C VAL A 108 8.13 6.33 -14.54
N GLN A 109 9.19 5.93 -15.24
CA GLN A 109 9.06 5.56 -16.65
C GLN A 109 8.20 4.30 -16.82
N GLU A 110 8.34 3.32 -15.95
CA GLU A 110 7.47 2.14 -15.91
C GLU A 110 6.00 2.53 -15.69
N LEU A 111 5.74 3.37 -14.68
CA LEU A 111 4.40 3.88 -14.40
C LEU A 111 3.80 4.61 -15.61
N LYS A 112 4.58 5.49 -16.26
CA LYS A 112 4.14 6.18 -17.49
C LYS A 112 3.83 5.22 -18.62
N ASN A 113 4.61 4.14 -18.78
CA ASN A 113 4.33 3.13 -19.80
C ASN A 113 2.98 2.44 -19.52
N ILE A 114 2.69 2.10 -18.26
CA ILE A 114 1.40 1.53 -17.83
C ILE A 114 0.25 2.51 -18.09
N LEU A 115 0.42 3.79 -17.74
CA LEU A 115 -0.56 4.85 -18.00
C LEU A 115 -0.83 5.05 -19.51
N ASN A 116 0.18 4.79 -20.33
CA ASN A 116 0.08 4.82 -21.79
C ASN A 116 -0.41 3.49 -22.42
N GLY A 117 -0.84 2.53 -21.60
CA GLY A 117 -1.50 1.30 -22.04
C GLY A 117 -0.56 0.13 -22.36
N SER A 118 0.72 0.25 -22.04
CA SER A 118 1.67 -0.86 -22.13
C SER A 118 1.36 -1.91 -21.06
N ASN A 119 1.21 -3.17 -21.47
CA ASN A 119 1.07 -4.29 -20.55
C ASN A 119 2.45 -4.73 -20.06
N ILE A 120 3.04 -3.95 -19.14
CA ILE A 120 4.22 -4.39 -18.42
C ILE A 120 3.71 -5.19 -17.21
N LEU A 121 3.74 -6.51 -17.32
CA LEU A 121 3.53 -7.38 -16.17
C LEU A 121 4.79 -7.26 -15.30
N SER A 122 4.77 -6.41 -14.29
CA SER A 122 5.82 -6.45 -13.28
C SER A 122 5.65 -7.70 -12.41
N SER A 123 6.77 -8.35 -12.10
CA SER A 123 6.84 -9.56 -11.26
C SER A 123 6.38 -9.33 -9.81
N ASP A 124 6.14 -8.08 -9.42
CA ASP A 124 5.87 -7.70 -8.04
C ASP A 124 4.37 -7.68 -7.69
N GLY A 125 3.50 -7.95 -8.68
CA GLY A 125 2.05 -8.07 -8.52
C GLY A 125 1.56 -9.32 -7.78
N HIS A 126 2.42 -9.94 -6.97
CA HIS A 126 2.13 -11.17 -6.24
C HIS A 126 1.63 -10.89 -4.83
N GLY A 127 0.61 -11.67 -4.45
CA GLY A 127 -0.01 -11.63 -3.14
C GLY A 127 -1.25 -10.75 -3.11
N LEU A 128 -1.77 -10.56 -1.90
CA LEU A 128 -3.02 -9.87 -1.68
C LEU A 128 -2.76 -8.36 -1.53
N ILE A 129 -3.11 -7.60 -2.55
CA ILE A 129 -2.84 -6.15 -2.66
C ILE A 129 -4.10 -5.36 -2.30
N PHE A 130 -3.92 -4.27 -1.54
CA PHE A 130 -5.00 -3.35 -1.22
C PHE A 130 -4.48 -1.91 -1.14
N PRO A 131 -5.29 -0.92 -1.56
CA PRO A 131 -4.93 0.48 -1.40
C PRO A 131 -5.19 0.96 0.03
N VAL A 132 -4.21 1.67 0.57
CA VAL A 132 -4.27 2.36 1.87
C VAL A 132 -4.17 3.86 1.63
N LEU A 133 -4.83 4.63 2.49
CA LEU A 133 -4.70 6.08 2.55
C LEU A 133 -3.91 6.42 3.81
N GLU A 134 -2.78 7.08 3.61
CA GLU A 134 -1.92 7.55 4.67
C GLU A 134 -2.40 8.94 5.10
N LYS A 135 -2.92 9.04 6.32
CA LYS A 135 -3.29 10.34 6.90
C LYS A 135 -2.03 11.02 7.40
N GLY A 136 -1.73 12.20 6.88
CA GLY A 136 -0.63 13.04 7.35
C GLY A 136 -1.15 14.34 7.97
N SER A 137 -0.22 15.14 8.48
CA SER A 137 -0.50 16.51 8.93
C SER A 137 -0.86 17.49 7.80
N MET A 138 -0.56 17.11 6.56
CA MET A 138 -0.86 17.90 5.36
C MET A 138 -2.26 17.55 4.83
N ASP A 139 -3.01 18.54 4.35
CA ASP A 139 -4.44 18.42 3.92
C ASP A 139 -4.73 17.38 2.80
N ASN A 140 -3.71 16.71 2.24
CA ASN A 140 -3.86 15.74 1.16
C ASN A 140 -3.38 14.35 1.59
N ASP A 141 -4.32 13.45 1.86
CA ASP A 141 -4.05 12.02 2.07
C ASP A 141 -3.26 11.43 0.89
N LEU A 142 -2.16 10.74 1.17
CA LEU A 142 -1.38 10.03 0.17
C LEU A 142 -1.85 8.59 0.02
N GLY A 143 -2.10 8.19 -1.22
CA GLY A 143 -2.38 6.81 -1.58
C GLY A 143 -1.12 5.95 -1.59
N LEU A 144 -1.23 4.69 -1.16
CA LEU A 144 -0.22 3.65 -1.41
C LEU A 144 -0.86 2.28 -1.60
N LEU A 145 -0.15 1.40 -2.29
CA LEU A 145 -0.49 -0.03 -2.33
C LEU A 145 0.33 -0.77 -1.28
N ASP A 146 -0.35 -1.58 -0.47
CA ASP A 146 0.29 -2.47 0.47
C ASP A 146 -0.20 -3.91 0.28
N ASN A 147 0.60 -4.84 0.80
CA ASN A 147 0.33 -6.26 0.74
C ASN A 147 0.40 -6.84 2.15
N VAL A 148 -0.46 -7.81 2.41
CA VAL A 148 -0.44 -8.57 3.67
C VAL A 148 0.13 -9.96 3.43
N ALA A 149 0.98 -10.39 4.35
CA ALA A 149 1.43 -11.77 4.47
C ALA A 149 0.83 -12.36 5.74
N ILE A 150 0.19 -13.52 5.63
CA ILE A 150 -0.46 -14.20 6.75
C ILE A 150 0.20 -15.55 6.96
N THR A 151 0.53 -15.87 8.20
CA THR A 151 1.13 -17.14 8.61
C THR A 151 0.37 -17.70 9.80
N ILE A 152 0.12 -19.01 9.77
CA ILE A 152 -0.52 -19.73 10.87
C ILE A 152 0.51 -20.64 11.52
N LYS A 153 0.58 -20.61 12.85
CA LYS A 153 1.37 -21.53 13.66
C LYS A 153 0.47 -22.22 14.68
N HIS A 154 0.81 -23.47 14.99
CA HIS A 154 0.21 -24.14 16.14
C HIS A 154 0.99 -23.75 17.40
N ASN A 155 0.26 -23.40 18.46
CA ASN A 155 0.86 -23.06 19.74
C ASN A 155 0.04 -23.69 20.88
N ASN A 156 0.58 -24.75 21.48
CA ASN A 156 -0.08 -25.55 22.51
C ASN A 156 -0.33 -24.78 23.82
N LYS A 157 0.27 -23.60 23.98
CA LYS A 157 0.10 -22.76 25.18
C LYS A 157 -1.11 -21.83 25.08
N LEU A 158 -1.71 -21.71 23.90
CA LEU A 158 -2.88 -20.87 23.68
C LEU A 158 -4.17 -21.58 24.09
N ASN A 159 -5.10 -20.83 24.66
CA ASN A 159 -6.46 -21.31 24.98
C ASN A 159 -7.49 -20.90 23.91
N LYS A 160 -7.13 -19.93 23.06
CA LYS A 160 -7.94 -19.41 21.96
C LYS A 160 -7.04 -18.93 20.83
N ASN A 161 -7.62 -18.69 19.65
CA ASN A 161 -6.88 -18.08 18.55
C ASN A 161 -6.34 -16.71 18.96
N GLU A 162 -5.09 -16.43 18.59
CA GLU A 162 -4.42 -15.16 18.87
C GLU A 162 -3.97 -14.52 17.56
N PHE A 163 -4.29 -13.23 17.40
CA PHE A 163 -3.89 -12.45 16.24
C PHE A 163 -2.70 -11.56 16.59
N ILE A 164 -1.57 -11.76 15.91
CA ILE A 164 -0.37 -10.94 16.03
C ILE A 164 -0.24 -10.11 14.77
N VAL A 165 -0.40 -8.79 14.89
CA VAL A 165 -0.29 -7.86 13.75
C VAL A 165 1.07 -7.17 13.77
N ILE A 166 1.75 -7.16 12.62
CA ILE A 166 3.09 -6.60 12.43
C ILE A 166 3.03 -5.51 11.34
N PRO A 167 3.48 -4.27 11.62
CA PRO A 167 4.04 -3.80 12.89
C PRO A 167 2.99 -3.78 14.02
N SER A 168 3.41 -4.13 15.23
CA SER A 168 2.55 -4.10 16.41
C SER A 168 2.29 -2.65 16.79
N GLN A 169 1.06 -2.18 16.59
CA GLN A 169 0.61 -0.93 17.19
C GLN A 169 0.57 -1.11 18.72
N ILE A 170 0.90 -0.04 19.46
CA ILE A 170 0.79 -0.04 20.93
C ILE A 170 -0.64 -0.38 21.35
N GLU A 171 -1.63 0.05 20.55
CA GLU A 171 -3.00 -0.45 20.58
C GLU A 171 -3.51 -0.65 19.16
N LEU A 172 -3.91 -1.89 18.85
CA LEU A 172 -4.65 -2.20 17.62
C LEU A 172 -6.02 -1.50 17.66
N ASP A 173 -6.31 -0.71 16.63
CA ASP A 173 -7.62 -0.09 16.39
C ASP A 173 -8.76 -1.13 16.54
N GLU A 174 -9.80 -0.78 17.30
CA GLU A 174 -10.91 -1.69 17.59
C GLU A 174 -11.62 -2.16 16.31
N LYS A 175 -11.70 -1.29 15.29
CA LYS A 175 -12.32 -1.64 14.02
C LYS A 175 -11.49 -2.69 13.29
N LEU A 176 -10.16 -2.56 13.30
CA LEU A 176 -9.27 -3.57 12.74
C LEU A 176 -9.38 -4.90 13.51
N LYS A 177 -9.41 -4.90 14.85
CA LYS A 177 -9.62 -6.12 15.65
C LYS A 177 -10.92 -6.83 15.27
N ASN A 178 -12.02 -6.08 15.20
CA ASN A 178 -13.33 -6.63 14.81
C ASN A 178 -13.30 -7.19 13.38
N GLN A 179 -12.66 -6.50 12.44
CA GLN A 179 -12.50 -7.02 11.08
C GLN A 179 -11.68 -8.30 11.02
N LEU A 180 -10.62 -8.43 11.83
CA LEU A 180 -9.83 -9.65 11.90
C LEU A 180 -10.68 -10.84 12.36
N GLU A 181 -11.46 -10.66 13.42
CA GLU A 181 -12.33 -11.72 13.94
C GLU A 181 -13.41 -12.13 12.94
N VAL A 182 -14.11 -11.16 12.35
CA VAL A 182 -15.16 -11.44 11.35
C VAL A 182 -14.57 -12.13 10.13
N SER A 183 -13.47 -11.59 9.59
CA SER A 183 -12.78 -12.15 8.42
C SER A 183 -12.30 -13.57 8.67
N TRP A 184 -11.77 -13.84 9.87
CA TRP A 184 -11.30 -15.17 10.26
C TRP A 184 -12.45 -16.17 10.36
N LYS A 185 -13.56 -15.79 11.01
CA LYS A 185 -14.74 -16.66 11.15
C LYS A 185 -15.32 -17.05 9.79
N LEU A 186 -15.46 -16.09 8.89
CA LEU A 186 -15.94 -16.32 7.52
C LEU A 186 -14.98 -17.22 6.73
N ALA A 187 -13.68 -16.95 6.81
CA ALA A 187 -12.68 -17.79 6.15
C ALA A 187 -12.71 -19.23 6.67
N ALA A 188 -12.80 -19.42 7.99
CA ALA A 188 -12.91 -20.75 8.58
C ALA A 188 -14.18 -21.48 8.14
N ALA A 189 -15.32 -20.80 8.05
CA ALA A 189 -16.57 -21.39 7.57
C ALA A 189 -16.44 -21.89 6.12
N ILE A 190 -15.84 -21.10 5.23
CA ILE A 190 -15.60 -21.51 3.84
C ILE A 190 -14.66 -22.70 3.76
N VAL A 191 -13.59 -22.72 4.56
CA VAL A 191 -12.62 -23.82 4.51
C VAL A 191 -13.20 -25.13 5.07
N GLN A 192 -14.21 -25.07 5.94
CA GLN A 192 -14.90 -26.28 6.43
C GLN A 192 -15.55 -27.10 5.30
N ASP A 193 -15.96 -26.46 4.20
CA ASP A 193 -16.49 -27.15 3.02
C ASP A 193 -15.43 -27.99 2.30
N TYR A 194 -14.14 -27.67 2.49
CA TYR A 194 -13.01 -28.36 1.88
C TYR A 194 -12.38 -29.39 2.83
N LYS A 195 -12.29 -29.08 4.12
CA LYS A 195 -11.68 -29.94 5.13
C LYS A 195 -12.19 -29.62 6.53
N LYS A 196 -12.51 -30.67 7.29
CA LYS A 196 -12.87 -30.53 8.71
C LYS A 196 -11.71 -29.91 9.49
N LEU A 197 -11.95 -28.72 10.05
CA LEU A 197 -10.97 -28.00 10.85
C LEU A 197 -10.81 -28.68 12.21
N LYS A 198 -9.57 -28.80 12.68
CA LYS A 198 -9.27 -29.21 14.07
C LYS A 198 -9.62 -28.05 15.00
N ASN A 199 -10.34 -28.33 16.08
CA ASN A 199 -10.65 -27.34 17.12
C ASN A 199 -9.42 -27.14 18.03
N GLN A 200 -8.37 -26.54 17.46
CA GLN A 200 -7.12 -26.27 18.15
C GLN A 200 -6.81 -24.77 18.07
N PRO A 201 -6.34 -24.15 19.17
CA PRO A 201 -5.87 -22.77 19.15
C PRO A 201 -4.72 -22.58 18.15
N LEU A 202 -4.85 -21.52 17.36
CA LEU A 202 -3.87 -21.10 16.35
C LEU A 202 -3.31 -19.72 16.70
N GLU A 203 -2.02 -19.55 16.45
CA GLU A 203 -1.36 -18.26 16.41
C GLU A 203 -1.38 -17.76 14.96
N ILE A 204 -2.02 -16.62 14.72
CA ILE A 204 -2.22 -16.03 13.39
C ILE A 204 -1.40 -14.75 13.30
N ILE A 205 -0.33 -14.80 12.51
CA ILE A 205 0.59 -13.68 12.32
C ILE A 205 0.23 -12.97 11.01
N ILE A 206 -0.09 -11.68 11.10
CA ILE A 206 -0.48 -10.82 9.98
C ILE A 206 0.58 -9.74 9.84
N LYS A 207 1.31 -9.74 8.72
CA LYS A 207 2.41 -8.82 8.46
C LYS A 207 2.12 -7.95 7.26
N PHE A 208 2.01 -6.64 7.50
CA PHE A 208 1.97 -5.61 6.47
C PHE A 208 3.36 -5.38 5.92
N LYS A 209 3.52 -5.41 4.59
CA LYS A 209 4.85 -5.36 3.96
C LYS A 209 5.50 -4.00 4.08
N LYS A 210 4.76 -2.93 3.78
CA LYS A 210 5.34 -1.60 3.68
C LYS A 210 5.44 -0.85 5.01
N LYS A 211 4.85 -1.38 6.09
CA LYS A 211 4.98 -0.89 7.47
C LYS A 211 4.71 0.63 7.64
N TYR A 212 3.89 1.22 6.77
CA TYR A 212 3.49 2.63 6.93
C TYR A 212 2.60 2.79 8.18
N ALA A 213 2.56 4.03 8.69
CA ALA A 213 1.88 4.36 9.93
C ALA A 213 0.36 4.07 9.88
N ASN A 214 -0.20 3.76 11.06
CA ASN A 214 -1.59 3.54 11.42
C ASN A 214 -2.56 3.01 10.32
N TYR A 215 -2.73 1.69 10.28
CA TYR A 215 -3.87 1.06 9.59
C TYR A 215 -5.13 1.26 10.43
N GLU A 216 -6.13 1.92 9.88
CA GLU A 216 -7.41 2.18 10.54
C GLU A 216 -8.59 1.82 9.64
N GLY A 217 -9.70 1.42 10.27
CA GLY A 217 -11.00 1.30 9.61
C GLY A 217 -11.26 -0.06 8.95
N TYR A 218 -12.38 -0.11 8.22
CA TYR A 218 -12.97 -1.39 7.76
C TYR A 218 -12.44 -1.87 6.41
N SER A 219 -11.75 -1.02 5.66
CA SER A 219 -11.52 -1.23 4.22
C SER A 219 -10.63 -2.42 3.81
N LEU A 220 -10.10 -3.17 4.79
CA LEU A 220 -9.23 -4.34 4.63
C LEU A 220 -9.97 -5.68 4.80
N GLY A 221 -11.23 -5.69 5.26
CA GLY A 221 -11.94 -6.93 5.64
C GLY A 221 -12.00 -7.98 4.53
N ALA A 222 -12.42 -7.58 3.34
CA ALA A 222 -12.51 -8.49 2.20
C ALA A 222 -11.12 -9.06 1.83
N ALA A 223 -10.10 -8.21 1.90
CA ALA A 223 -8.72 -8.56 1.59
C ALA A 223 -8.19 -9.58 2.62
N LEU A 224 -8.35 -9.30 3.91
CA LEU A 224 -7.97 -10.21 5.01
C LEU A 224 -8.70 -11.55 4.90
N THR A 225 -9.99 -11.55 4.56
CA THR A 225 -10.78 -12.78 4.45
C THR A 225 -10.23 -13.71 3.37
N ILE A 226 -9.92 -13.20 2.17
CA ILE A 226 -9.31 -14.01 1.12
C ILE A 226 -7.91 -14.50 1.53
N GLY A 227 -7.12 -13.63 2.18
CA GLY A 227 -5.83 -14.01 2.74
C GLY A 227 -5.94 -15.17 3.74
N PHE A 228 -6.91 -15.11 4.66
CA PHE A 228 -7.17 -16.17 5.62
C PHE A 228 -7.64 -17.46 4.95
N ILE A 229 -8.54 -17.40 3.96
CA ILE A 229 -8.96 -18.59 3.19
C ILE A 229 -7.75 -19.26 2.56
N GLN A 230 -6.92 -18.48 1.86
CA GLN A 230 -5.71 -18.98 1.22
C GLN A 230 -4.77 -19.66 2.23
N THR A 231 -4.45 -18.97 3.33
CA THR A 231 -3.52 -19.50 4.34
C THR A 231 -4.08 -20.70 5.08
N LEU A 232 -5.39 -20.75 5.37
CA LEU A 232 -6.04 -21.91 6.00
C LEU A 232 -6.02 -23.13 5.08
N LEU A 233 -6.38 -22.97 3.80
CA LEU A 233 -6.34 -24.05 2.81
C LEU A 233 -4.94 -24.65 2.67
N GLN A 234 -3.91 -23.79 2.73
CA GLN A 234 -2.51 -24.20 2.73
C GLN A 234 -2.11 -24.90 4.03
N TYR A 235 -2.43 -24.32 5.18
CA TYR A 235 -2.08 -24.86 6.50
C TYR A 235 -2.71 -26.23 6.74
N TYR A 236 -3.95 -26.42 6.30
CA TYR A 236 -4.64 -27.71 6.38
C TYR A 236 -4.33 -28.64 5.20
N GLU A 237 -3.40 -28.30 4.30
CA GLU A 237 -2.99 -29.15 3.17
C GLU A 237 -4.19 -29.69 2.38
N THR A 238 -5.07 -28.78 1.99
CA THR A 238 -6.23 -29.13 1.16
C THR A 238 -5.79 -29.39 -0.28
N ARG A 239 -6.61 -30.12 -1.05
CA ARG A 239 -6.28 -30.41 -2.46
C ARG A 239 -6.24 -29.17 -3.34
N GLU A 240 -6.89 -28.10 -2.91
CA GLU A 240 -7.11 -26.89 -3.70
C GLU A 240 -6.85 -25.66 -2.85
N VAL A 241 -6.07 -24.72 -3.38
CA VAL A 241 -5.87 -23.41 -2.76
C VAL A 241 -6.51 -22.34 -3.62
N ILE A 242 -7.30 -21.52 -2.94
CA ILE A 242 -7.96 -20.35 -3.49
C ILE A 242 -7.05 -19.13 -3.28
N SER A 243 -6.81 -18.35 -4.32
CA SER A 243 -6.07 -17.09 -4.24
C SER A 243 -6.61 -16.07 -5.24
N LEU A 244 -6.43 -14.76 -4.98
CA LEU A 244 -6.66 -13.76 -6.03
C LEU A 244 -5.64 -13.93 -7.16
N LYS A 245 -6.05 -13.62 -8.38
CA LYS A 245 -5.10 -13.49 -9.50
C LYS A 245 -4.18 -12.28 -9.27
N ASN A 246 -3.02 -12.31 -9.92
CA ASN A 246 -2.04 -11.21 -9.86
C ASN A 246 -2.64 -9.91 -10.44
N ASN A 247 -2.03 -8.78 -10.07
CA ASN A 247 -2.42 -7.43 -10.53
C ASN A 247 -3.88 -7.07 -10.23
N ILE A 248 -4.42 -7.63 -9.15
CA ILE A 248 -5.73 -7.30 -8.62
C ILE A 248 -5.55 -6.63 -7.25
N ALA A 249 -6.16 -5.46 -7.08
CA ALA A 249 -6.32 -4.84 -5.77
C ALA A 249 -7.75 -5.03 -5.27
N LEU A 250 -7.90 -5.15 -3.95
CA LEU A 250 -9.20 -5.33 -3.29
C LEU A 250 -9.36 -4.34 -2.15
N THR A 251 -10.54 -3.74 -2.03
CA THR A 251 -10.94 -2.97 -0.84
C THR A 251 -12.38 -3.25 -0.47
N GLY A 252 -12.73 -3.01 0.79
CA GLY A 252 -14.08 -3.17 1.32
C GLY A 252 -14.06 -3.78 2.71
N GLY A 253 -14.95 -3.30 3.56
CA GLY A 253 -15.26 -4.00 4.81
C GLY A 253 -16.01 -5.28 4.53
N ILE A 254 -16.02 -6.18 5.51
CA ILE A 254 -16.88 -7.36 5.47
C ILE A 254 -17.67 -7.47 6.77
N ASN A 255 -18.96 -7.80 6.66
CA ASN A 255 -19.80 -8.07 7.82
C ASN A 255 -19.91 -9.58 8.09
N GLU A 256 -20.55 -9.96 9.19
CA GLU A 256 -20.72 -11.36 9.61
C GLU A 256 -21.50 -12.23 8.62
N LYS A 257 -22.26 -11.63 7.69
CA LYS A 257 -22.98 -12.34 6.62
C LYS A 257 -22.13 -12.54 5.37
N GLY A 258 -20.89 -12.04 5.35
CA GLY A 258 -20.01 -12.07 4.19
C GLY A 258 -20.35 -11.02 3.13
N GLU A 259 -21.12 -9.99 3.46
CA GLU A 259 -21.43 -8.88 2.55
C GLU A 259 -20.29 -7.85 2.58
N LEU A 260 -19.96 -7.29 1.40
CA LEU A 260 -18.94 -6.26 1.29
C LEU A 260 -19.53 -4.89 1.63
N ILE A 261 -18.94 -4.21 2.61
CA ILE A 261 -19.39 -2.93 3.14
C ILE A 261 -18.63 -1.78 2.46
N SER A 262 -19.38 -0.72 2.07
CA SER A 262 -18.84 0.53 1.51
C SER A 262 -17.76 1.16 2.40
N VAL A 263 -16.79 1.81 1.76
CA VAL A 263 -15.71 2.57 2.42
C VAL A 263 -15.92 4.09 2.37
N SER A 264 -17.09 4.55 1.90
CA SER A 264 -17.47 5.92 1.56
C SER A 264 -17.00 6.42 0.18
N GLY A 265 -17.78 7.33 -0.39
CA GLY A 265 -17.58 7.90 -1.72
C GLY A 265 -16.26 8.66 -1.88
N ASP A 266 -15.81 9.42 -0.88
CA ASP A 266 -14.58 10.22 -1.00
C ASP A 266 -13.32 9.35 -0.80
N VAL A 267 -13.37 8.41 0.13
CA VAL A 267 -12.30 7.44 0.34
C VAL A 267 -12.12 6.56 -0.90
N ILE A 268 -13.21 6.08 -1.51
CA ILE A 268 -13.07 5.24 -2.70
C ILE A 268 -12.49 6.00 -3.89
N LYS A 269 -12.84 7.29 -4.07
CA LYS A 269 -12.21 8.12 -5.13
C LYS A 269 -10.70 8.20 -4.94
N LYS A 270 -10.24 8.48 -3.72
CA LYS A 270 -8.80 8.50 -3.40
C LYS A 270 -8.14 7.15 -3.65
N LYS A 271 -8.79 6.04 -3.25
CA LYS A 271 -8.28 4.68 -3.51
C LYS A 271 -8.26 4.32 -5.00
N VAL A 272 -9.24 4.77 -5.78
CA VAL A 272 -9.22 4.62 -7.25
C VAL A 272 -8.01 5.35 -7.82
N GLU A 273 -7.72 6.56 -7.36
CA GLU A 273 -6.54 7.32 -7.78
C GLU A 273 -5.24 6.58 -7.45
N THR A 274 -5.11 6.06 -6.23
CA THR A 274 -3.99 5.21 -5.83
C THR A 274 -3.79 4.01 -6.78
N VAL A 275 -4.87 3.28 -7.05
CA VAL A 275 -4.81 2.07 -7.89
C VAL A 275 -4.58 2.44 -9.36
N PHE A 276 -5.09 3.58 -9.81
CA PHE A 276 -4.91 4.07 -11.18
C PHE A 276 -3.44 4.32 -11.49
N TYR A 277 -2.73 5.01 -10.58
CA TYR A 277 -1.30 5.26 -10.66
C TYR A 277 -0.47 4.05 -10.20
N SER A 278 -0.83 2.85 -10.65
CA SER A 278 -0.10 1.63 -10.33
C SER A 278 -0.13 0.58 -11.44
N ASN A 279 0.51 -0.57 -11.22
CA ASN A 279 0.50 -1.76 -12.09
C ASN A 279 -0.79 -2.60 -11.97
N ILE A 280 -1.76 -2.21 -11.15
CA ILE A 280 -3.00 -2.97 -10.96
C ILE A 280 -3.90 -2.88 -12.20
N GLU A 281 -4.43 -4.00 -12.65
CA GLU A 281 -5.33 -4.05 -13.81
C GLU A 281 -6.80 -4.10 -13.41
N LYS A 282 -7.10 -4.68 -12.25
CA LYS A 282 -8.47 -4.84 -11.76
C LYS A 282 -8.56 -4.36 -10.33
N PHE A 283 -9.53 -3.50 -10.05
CA PHE A 283 -9.81 -3.02 -8.71
C PHE A 283 -11.19 -3.50 -8.26
N ILE A 284 -11.20 -4.33 -7.23
CA ILE A 284 -12.40 -4.88 -6.64
C ILE A 284 -12.84 -4.01 -5.47
N LEU A 285 -14.12 -3.65 -5.45
CA LEU A 285 -14.71 -2.76 -4.45
C LEU A 285 -16.17 -3.12 -4.15
N PRO A 286 -16.74 -2.63 -3.02
CA PRO A 286 -18.13 -2.83 -2.67
C PRO A 286 -19.08 -2.27 -3.75
N ALA A 287 -20.18 -2.98 -4.02
CA ALA A 287 -21.11 -2.59 -5.08
C ALA A 287 -21.70 -1.18 -4.91
N GLU A 288 -21.89 -0.74 -3.68
CA GLU A 288 -22.38 0.61 -3.32
C GLU A 288 -21.42 1.72 -3.76
N ASP A 289 -20.11 1.46 -3.76
CA ASP A 289 -19.07 2.44 -4.09
C ASP A 289 -18.83 2.59 -5.61
N LYS A 290 -19.51 1.77 -6.42
CA LYS A 290 -19.29 1.65 -7.88
C LYS A 290 -19.43 2.98 -8.62
N ASN A 291 -20.44 3.78 -8.29
CA ASN A 291 -20.71 5.03 -9.01
C ASN A 291 -19.62 6.07 -8.75
N ALA A 292 -19.25 6.26 -7.48
CA ALA A 292 -18.16 7.17 -7.09
C ALA A 292 -16.83 6.73 -7.72
N ALA A 293 -16.53 5.44 -7.70
CA ALA A 293 -15.33 4.89 -8.28
C ALA A 293 -15.26 5.06 -9.81
N LYS A 294 -16.35 4.78 -10.53
CA LYS A 294 -16.43 4.97 -11.98
C LYS A 294 -16.31 6.44 -12.38
N SER A 295 -16.91 7.35 -11.60
CA SER A 295 -16.78 8.79 -11.84
C SER A 295 -15.32 9.24 -11.78
N LYS A 296 -14.58 8.83 -10.74
CA LYS A 296 -13.15 9.17 -10.62
C LYS A 296 -12.30 8.49 -11.68
N LEU A 297 -12.60 7.23 -12.03
CA LEU A 297 -11.90 6.57 -13.13
C LEU A 297 -12.11 7.30 -14.46
N ALA A 298 -13.32 7.80 -14.73
CA ALA A 298 -13.60 8.58 -15.94
C ALA A 298 -12.79 9.89 -15.99
N GLU A 299 -12.70 10.60 -14.86
CA GLU A 299 -11.84 11.78 -14.70
C GLU A 299 -10.38 11.46 -15.03
N LEU A 300 -9.83 10.40 -14.43
CA LEU A 300 -8.43 10.01 -14.65
C LEU A 300 -8.16 9.49 -16.07
N ASN A 301 -9.12 8.78 -16.67
CA ASN A 301 -9.04 8.34 -18.06
C ASN A 301 -9.08 9.50 -19.05
N SER A 302 -9.66 10.66 -18.69
CA SER A 302 -9.56 11.85 -19.56
C SER A 302 -8.12 12.35 -19.68
N LEU A 303 -7.30 12.14 -18.65
CA LEU A 303 -5.88 12.49 -18.61
C LEU A 303 -5.00 11.39 -19.23
N TYR A 304 -5.34 10.12 -18.98
CA TYR A 304 -4.58 8.96 -19.49
C TYR A 304 -5.53 7.95 -20.18
N PRO A 305 -5.99 8.22 -21.41
CA PRO A 305 -7.04 7.45 -22.07
C PRO A 305 -6.65 6.02 -22.44
N LYS A 306 -5.35 5.71 -22.43
CA LYS A 306 -4.83 4.37 -22.72
C LYS A 306 -4.67 3.50 -21.47
N ARG A 307 -4.85 4.06 -20.26
CA ARG A 307 -4.71 3.31 -19.01
C ARG A 307 -5.82 2.27 -18.88
N LYS A 308 -5.43 1.00 -18.74
CA LYS A 308 -6.36 -0.14 -18.66
C LYS A 308 -6.61 -0.57 -17.21
N LEU A 309 -7.45 0.17 -16.48
CA LEU A 309 -7.93 -0.23 -15.15
C LEU A 309 -9.42 -0.62 -15.23
N GLU A 310 -9.75 -1.84 -14.81
CA GLU A 310 -11.12 -2.34 -14.70
C GLU A 310 -11.64 -2.18 -13.26
N ILE A 311 -12.78 -1.51 -13.08
CA ILE A 311 -13.50 -1.48 -11.79
C ILE A 311 -14.48 -2.63 -11.72
N ILE A 312 -14.39 -3.41 -10.65
CA ILE A 312 -15.21 -4.61 -10.44
C ILE A 312 -15.96 -4.46 -9.13
N ALA A 313 -17.26 -4.18 -9.26
CA ALA A 313 -18.18 -4.13 -8.14
C ALA A 313 -18.57 -5.55 -7.71
N VAL A 314 -18.53 -5.79 -6.41
CA VAL A 314 -18.90 -7.06 -5.76
C VAL A 314 -19.76 -6.76 -4.53
N SER A 315 -20.82 -7.54 -4.33
CA SER A 315 -21.74 -7.37 -3.18
C SER A 315 -21.39 -8.26 -1.99
N SER A 316 -20.77 -9.41 -2.22
CA SER A 316 -20.47 -10.38 -1.16
C SER A 316 -19.23 -11.21 -1.47
N LEU A 317 -18.71 -11.88 -0.45
CA LEU A 317 -17.57 -12.80 -0.57
C LEU A 317 -17.88 -13.96 -1.52
N ASN A 318 -19.11 -14.48 -1.53
CA ASN A 318 -19.50 -15.53 -2.47
C ASN A 318 -19.47 -15.02 -3.92
N ASP A 319 -20.01 -13.83 -4.17
CA ASP A 319 -19.92 -13.18 -5.49
C ASP A 319 -18.46 -12.95 -5.93
N LEU A 320 -17.54 -12.66 -4.99
CA LEU A 320 -16.10 -12.61 -5.29
C LEU A 320 -15.54 -13.98 -5.69
N LEU A 321 -15.82 -15.01 -4.88
CA LEU A 321 -15.25 -16.35 -5.03
C LEU A 321 -15.76 -17.10 -6.28
N ASP A 322 -17.02 -16.86 -6.66
CA ASP A 322 -17.64 -17.47 -7.84
C ASP A 322 -17.06 -16.93 -9.16
N ARG A 323 -16.41 -15.76 -9.12
CA ARG A 323 -15.82 -15.13 -10.30
C ARG A 323 -14.44 -15.71 -10.60
N ARG A 324 -14.39 -16.80 -11.38
CA ARG A 324 -13.17 -17.46 -11.91
C ARG A 324 -12.20 -16.53 -12.67
N ARG A 325 -12.66 -15.35 -13.10
CA ARG A 325 -11.78 -14.32 -13.70
C ARG A 325 -10.97 -13.53 -12.68
N LEU A 326 -11.33 -13.58 -11.39
CA LEU A 326 -10.70 -12.84 -10.28
C LEU A 326 -9.94 -13.77 -9.35
N VAL A 327 -10.40 -15.01 -9.24
CA VAL A 327 -9.89 -16.01 -8.31
C VAL A 327 -9.26 -17.16 -9.09
N ASP A 328 -8.07 -17.57 -8.67
CA ASP A 328 -7.42 -18.80 -9.08
C ASP A 328 -7.71 -19.90 -8.06
N VAL A 329 -7.98 -21.11 -8.57
CA VAL A 329 -8.04 -22.33 -7.76
C VAL A 329 -6.96 -23.27 -8.27
N LYS A 330 -5.90 -23.41 -7.47
CA LYS A 330 -4.73 -24.20 -7.82
C LYS A 330 -4.76 -25.52 -7.08
N LYS A 331 -4.61 -26.63 -7.81
CA LYS A 331 -4.43 -27.95 -7.19
C LYS A 331 -3.07 -28.01 -6.51
N GLN A 332 -3.04 -28.49 -5.27
CA GLN A 332 -1.80 -28.74 -4.54
C GLN A 332 -1.32 -30.17 -4.77
N ASN A 333 -0.03 -30.33 -5.03
CA ASN A 333 0.62 -31.63 -4.92
C ASN A 333 0.75 -31.96 -3.43
N LEU A 334 -0.16 -32.80 -2.93
CA LEU A 334 -0.12 -33.26 -1.55
C LEU A 334 1.17 -34.05 -1.33
N VAL A 335 2.00 -33.61 -0.37
CA VAL A 335 3.20 -34.35 0.01
C VAL A 335 2.74 -35.63 0.71
N LYS A 336 2.90 -36.78 0.04
CA LYS A 336 2.74 -38.09 0.69
C LYS A 336 3.91 -38.29 1.64
N TRP A 337 3.68 -38.15 2.94
CA TRP A 337 4.55 -38.78 3.92
C TRP A 337 4.24 -40.29 3.89
N SER A 338 5.16 -41.07 3.32
CA SER A 338 5.22 -42.51 3.53
C SER A 338 5.49 -42.75 5.00
N GLY A 339 4.51 -43.32 5.70
CA GLY A 339 4.61 -43.69 7.11
C GLY A 339 5.54 -44.86 7.36
#